data_AF-B1ID84-F1
#
_entry.id   AF-B1ID84-F1
#
_cell.length_a   1.000
_cell.length_b   1.000
_cell.length_c   1.000
_cell.angle_alpha   90.00
_cell.angle_beta   90.00
_cell.angle_gamma   90.00
#
_symmetry.space_group_name_H-M   'P 1'
#
loop_
_entity.id
_entity.type
_entity.pdbx_description
1 polymer ?
#
loop_
_entity_poly.entity_id
_entity_poly.type
_entity_poly.pdbx_seq_one_letter_code
_entity_poly.pdbx_strand_id
1 'polypeptide(L)' 'MEDTMKKLVLSKWVLLYPDSLACIFDESKKKVVFLTKEYDEIHLVVEVVSEKLVFQPRWNVVITELDKFKYEIKTNS' A
#
# COMPACT_ATOMS: atom_id res chain seq x y z
N MET A 1 -12.43 10.34 14.71
CA MET A 1 -11.77 9.04 14.95
C MET A 1 -10.43 9.12 14.24
N GLU A 2 -9.33 8.91 14.96
CA GLU A 2 -8.04 8.68 14.28
C GLU A 2 -8.13 7.32 13.60
N ASP A 3 -7.96 7.29 12.27
CA ASP A 3 -7.82 6.04 11.55
C ASP A 3 -6.57 5.33 12.07
N THR A 4 -6.77 4.15 12.65
CA THR A 4 -5.63 3.34 13.11
C THR A 4 -4.83 2.90 11.89
N MET A 5 -3.56 3.26 11.85
CA MET A 5 -2.67 2.92 10.74
C MET A 5 -2.06 1.54 10.94
N LYS A 6 -2.17 0.70 9.91
CA LYS A 6 -1.47 -0.57 9.78
C LYS A 6 -0.11 -0.38 9.12
N LYS A 7 0.76 -1.36 9.32
CA LYS A 7 2.12 -1.39 8.78
C LYS A 7 2.34 -2.69 8.00
N LEU A 8 2.91 -2.57 6.81
CA LEU A 8 3.44 -3.68 6.02
C LEU A 8 4.92 -3.43 5.72
N VAL A 9 5.72 -4.49 5.76
CA VAL A 9 7.12 -4.46 5.33
C VAL A 9 7.26 -5.29 4.06
N LEU A 10 7.64 -4.64 2.96
CA LEU A 10 7.91 -5.28 1.68
C LEU A 10 9.41 -5.13 1.40
N SER A 11 10.18 -6.20 1.55
CA SER A 11 11.65 -6.16 1.50
C SER A 11 12.22 -5.11 2.47
N LYS A 12 12.78 -3.99 1.98
CA LYS A 12 13.29 -2.89 2.81
C LYS A 12 12.30 -1.73 2.99
N TRP A 13 11.17 -1.77 2.28
CA TRP A 13 10.18 -0.70 2.27
C TRP A 13 9.12 -0.92 3.34
N VAL A 14 8.72 0.17 3.99
CA VAL A 14 7.66 0.21 4.98
C VAL A 14 6.48 0.97 4.39
N LEU A 15 5.33 0.31 4.31
CA LEU A 15 4.08 0.90 3.85
C LEU A 15 3.14 1.04 5.06
N LEU A 16 2.72 2.27 5.33
CA LEU A 16 1.68 2.58 6.32
C LEU A 16 0.36 2.80 5.57
N TYR A 17 -0.73 2.21 6.04
CA TYR A 17 -2.03 2.29 5.38
C TYR A 17 -3.15 2.27 6.42
N PRO A 18 -4.31 2.91 6.18
CA PRO A 18 -5.40 2.94 7.15
C PRO A 18 -6.02 1.54 7.31
N ASP A 19 -6.58 1.28 8.50
CA ASP A 19 -7.30 0.03 8.76
C ASP A 19 -8.45 -0.21 7.78
N SER A 20 -9.03 0.85 7.19
CA SER A 20 -10.08 0.80 6.16
C SER A 20 -9.69 0.10 4.86
N LEU A 21 -8.40 -0.16 4.61
CA LEU A 21 -7.94 -0.94 3.48
C LEU A 21 -7.59 -2.37 3.89
N ALA A 22 -8.01 -3.33 3.06
CA ALA A 22 -7.43 -4.66 3.07
C ALA A 22 -6.09 -4.65 2.31
N CYS A 23 -5.18 -5.52 2.73
CA CYS A 23 -3.86 -5.68 2.13
C CYS A 23 -3.57 -7.16 1.91
N ILE A 24 -3.29 -7.54 0.67
CA ILE A 24 -2.91 -8.91 0.29
C ILE A 24 -1.47 -8.87 -0.22
N PHE A 25 -0.62 -9.75 0.31
CA PHE A 25 0.76 -9.89 -0.13
C PHE A 25 0.96 -11.21 -0.87
N ASP A 26 1.41 -11.13 -2.13
CA ASP A 26 1.89 -12.27 -2.91
C ASP A 26 3.42 -12.33 -2.81
N GLU A 27 3.90 -13.21 -1.93
CA GLU A 27 5.32 -13.43 -1.68
C GLU A 27 6.10 -13.87 -2.91
N SER A 28 5.47 -14.69 -3.77
CA SER A 28 6.11 -15.28 -4.96
C SER A 28 6.44 -14.21 -6.01
N LYS A 29 5.59 -13.19 -6.10
CA LYS A 29 5.72 -12.09 -7.05
C LYS A 29 6.27 -10.79 -6.43
N LYS A 30 6.51 -10.79 -5.11
CA LYS A 30 6.87 -9.58 -4.34
C LYS A 30 5.92 -8.41 -4.64
N LYS A 31 4.63 -8.73 -4.70
CA LYS A 31 3.54 -7.83 -5.05
C LYS A 31 2.57 -7.70 -3.88
N VAL A 32 2.16 -6.48 -3.58
CA VAL A 32 1.15 -6.14 -2.60
C VAL A 32 -0.03 -5.51 -3.31
N VAL A 33 -1.24 -5.88 -2.89
CA VAL A 33 -2.48 -5.30 -3.40
C VAL A 33 -3.25 -4.72 -2.23
N PHE A 34 -3.58 -3.43 -2.33
CA PHE A 34 -4.46 -2.72 -1.41
C PHE A 34 -5.85 -2.61 -2.01
N LEU A 35 -6.84 -2.98 -1.21
CA LEU A 35 -8.23 -3.17 -1.59
C LEU A 35 -9.15 -2.50 -0.56
N THR A 36 -10.42 -2.32 -0.91
CA THR A 36 -11.49 -2.19 0.10
C THR A 36 -11.53 -3.40 1.04
N LYS A 37 -12.09 -3.24 2.25
CA LYS A 37 -12.21 -4.35 3.21
C LYS A 37 -13.10 -5.47 2.72
N GLU A 38 -14.04 -5.14 1.84
CA GLU A 38 -15.00 -6.03 1.21
C GLU A 38 -14.38 -6.82 0.05
N TYR A 39 -13.11 -6.54 -0.30
CA TYR A 39 -12.37 -7.18 -1.40
C TYR A 39 -13.01 -7.00 -2.79
N ASP A 40 -13.83 -5.96 -2.97
CA ASP A 40 -14.57 -5.69 -4.21
C ASP A 40 -13.86 -4.68 -5.13
N GLU A 41 -12.99 -3.82 -4.59
CA GLU A 41 -12.25 -2.83 -5.38
C GLU A 41 -10.75 -2.80 -5.06
N ILE A 42 -9.92 -2.76 -6.12
CA ILE A 42 -8.48 -2.58 -6.03
C ILE A 42 -8.12 -1.10 -6.07
N HIS A 43 -7.54 -0.55 -5.00
CA HIS A 43 -7.07 0.84 -4.98
C HIS A 43 -5.63 1.00 -5.44
N LEU A 44 -4.72 0.12 -5.01
CA LEU A 44 -3.29 0.26 -5.27
C LEU A 44 -2.62 -1.10 -5.40
N VAL A 45 -1.77 -1.24 -6.41
CA VAL A 45 -0.80 -2.34 -6.51
C VAL A 45 0.60 -1.80 -6.27
N VAL A 46 1.38 -2.48 -5.44
CA VAL A 46 2.78 -2.15 -5.15
C VAL A 46 3.67 -3.34 -5.42
N GLU A 47 4.77 -3.13 -6.13
CA GLU A 47 5.67 -4.21 -6.57
C GLU A 47 7.13 -3.82 -6.34
N VAL A 48 7.98 -4.80 -6.06
CA VAL A 48 9.44 -4.61 -6.10
C VAL A 48 9.98 -5.11 -7.44
N VAL A 49 10.46 -4.19 -8.27
CA VAL A 49 11.03 -4.50 -9.60
C VAL A 49 12.43 -3.92 -9.67
N SER A 50 13.44 -4.78 -9.88
CA SER A 50 14.85 -4.37 -10.00
C SER A 50 15.31 -3.42 -8.88
N GLU A 51 15.03 -3.80 -7.63
CA GLU A 51 15.31 -3.02 -6.41
C GLU A 51 14.61 -1.66 -6.29
N LYS A 52 13.59 -1.40 -7.11
CA LYS A 52 12.73 -0.22 -7.04
C LYS A 52 11.35 -0.60 -6.57
N LEU A 53 10.74 0.29 -5.81
CA LEU A 53 9.34 0.19 -5.42
C LEU A 53 8.48 0.87 -6.50
N VAL A 54 7.58 0.11 -7.11
CA VAL A 54 6.68 0.59 -8.17
C VAL A 54 5.28 0.66 -7.61
N PHE A 55 4.63 1.80 -7.78
CA PHE A 55 3.25 2.03 -7.38
C PHE A 55 2.36 2.14 -8.61
N GLN A 56 1.22 1.45 -8.59
CA GLN A 56 0.17 1.53 -9.61
C GLN A 56 -1.15 1.97 -8.92
N PRO A 57 -1.30 3.27 -8.62
CA PRO A 57 -2.46 3.79 -7.88
C PRO A 57 -3.68 3.98 -8.79
N ARG A 58 -4.88 3.84 -8.22
CA ARG A 58 -6.11 4.47 -8.74
C ARG A 58 -6.11 5.97 -8.47
N TRP A 59 -7.00 6.68 -9.17
CA TRP A 59 -7.14 8.14 -9.11
C TRP A 59 -7.38 8.69 -7.70
N ASN A 60 -7.95 7.89 -6.80
CA ASN A 60 -8.29 8.31 -5.44
C ASN A 60 -7.19 8.00 -4.41
N VAL A 61 -6.05 7.43 -4.81
CA VAL A 61 -4.97 7.07 -3.89
C VAL A 61 -3.98 8.22 -3.74
N VAL A 62 -3.65 8.54 -2.48
CA VAL A 62 -2.60 9.48 -2.11
C VAL A 62 -1.44 8.68 -1.50
N ILE A 63 -0.23 8.90 -2.02
CA ILE A 63 1.00 8.25 -1.54
C ILE A 63 1.95 9.36 -1.09
N THR A 64 2.33 9.33 0.18
CA THR A 64 3.23 10.30 0.80
C THR A 64 4.53 9.62 1.21
N GLU A 65 5.67 10.08 0.73
CA GLU A 65 6.97 9.65 1.25
C GLU A 65 7.22 10.33 2.61
N LEU A 66 7.42 9.54 3.65
CA LEU A 66 7.69 10.02 5.01
C LEU A 66 9.18 10.03 5.33
N ASP A 67 9.92 9.07 4.78
CA ASP A 67 11.37 8.92 4.92
C ASP A 67 11.88 7.99 3.81
N LYS A 68 13.20 7.84 3.69
CA LYS A 68 13.85 6.88 2.82
C LYS A 68 13.32 5.47 3.10
N PHE A 69 12.61 4.92 2.12
CA PHE A 69 11.92 3.62 2.17
C PHE A 69 10.66 3.55 3.03
N LYS A 70 10.09 4.68 3.47
CA LYS A 70 8.86 4.69 4.27
C LYS A 70 7.79 5.54 3.58
N TYR A 71 6.65 4.93 3.27
CA TYR A 71 5.54 5.56 2.58
C TYR A 71 4.24 5.41 3.37
N GLU A 72 3.42 6.45 3.36
CA GLU A 72 2.04 6.44 3.81
C GLU A 72 1.09 6.37 2.61
N ILE A 73 0.09 5.51 2.69
CA ILE A 73 -0.94 5.29 1.67
C ILE A 73 -2.27 5.68 2.28
N LYS A 74 -3.03 6.54 1.58
CA LYS A 74 -4.40 6.95 1.93
C LYS A 74 -5.29 6.90 0.69
N THR A 75 -6.59 6.82 0.89
CA THR A 75 -7.59 6.99 -0.16
C THR A 75 -8.41 8.22 0.14
N ASN A 76 -8.55 9.12 -0.83
CA ASN A 76 -9.54 10.18 -0.79
C ASN A 76 -10.89 9.53 -1.05
N SER A 77 -11.71 9.41 -0.02
CA SER A 77 -13.13 9.05 -0.11
C SER A 77 -13.95 10.32 -0.12
#